data_AF-A0A4P6AAT9-F1
#
_entry.id   AF-A0A4P6AAT9-F1
#
_cell.length_a   1.000
_cell.length_b   1.000
_cell.length_c   1.000
_cell.angle_alpha   90.00
_cell.angle_beta   90.00
_cell.angle_gamma   90.00
#
_symmetry.space_group_name_H-M   'P 1'
#
loop_
_entity.id
_entity.type
_entity.pdbx_description
1 polymer ?
#
loop_
_entity_poly.entity_id
_entity_poly.type
_entity_poly.pdbx_seq_one_letter_code
_entity_poly.pdbx_strand_id
1 'polypeptide(L)'
;MKKTTVLLAIATLGIASVAPVFGLQQDRTSTNEYKIKAYKNCTLVLEQPMTSTQIAAYEALQQEAEKMDFIEVGVEGIDEQLELLSEEIEALTSMAVQETDDSLFIDKHMMAEQLAAVERLTDFVAQHEDKFEAISTQGDTISAHADKFTHAIEAGLENIDYDDLQVITPHNKGYHHCNDTTSLM
;
A
#
# COMPACT_ATOMS: atom_id res chain seq x y z
N MET A 1 68.42 60.34 -30.54
CA MET A 1 69.50 59.59 -29.86
C MET A 1 68.87 58.39 -29.13
N LYS A 2 69.50 57.21 -29.19
CA LYS A 2 69.11 55.87 -28.64
C LYS A 2 67.89 55.22 -29.34
N LYS A 3 67.96 54.13 -30.13
CA LYS A 3 68.49 52.74 -29.96
C LYS A 3 67.97 52.13 -28.64
N THR A 4 67.29 50.98 -28.52
CA THR A 4 67.16 49.75 -29.34
C THR A 4 66.13 48.80 -28.65
N THR A 5 65.55 47.87 -29.42
CA THR A 5 65.17 46.46 -29.07
C THR A 5 64.08 46.25 -27.99
N VAL A 6 62.83 45.92 -28.37
CA VAL A 6 62.22 44.57 -28.57
C VAL A 6 62.26 43.67 -27.33
N LEU A 7 61.08 43.27 -26.84
CA LEU A 7 60.77 41.88 -26.41
C LEU A 7 59.26 41.71 -26.18
N LEU A 8 58.72 40.65 -26.80
CA LEU A 8 57.40 40.06 -26.55
C LEU A 8 57.28 39.60 -25.09
N ALA A 9 56.09 39.74 -24.50
CA ALA A 9 55.64 38.89 -23.41
C ALA A 9 54.18 38.50 -23.63
N ILE A 10 53.99 37.20 -23.85
CA ILE A 10 52.72 36.46 -23.86
C ILE A 10 52.20 36.44 -22.42
N ALA A 11 50.92 36.77 -22.21
CA ALA A 11 50.24 36.56 -20.94
C ALA A 11 48.97 35.74 -21.17
N THR A 12 48.88 34.69 -20.36
CA THR A 12 48.07 33.48 -20.47
C THR A 12 46.63 33.63 -19.96
N LEU A 13 45.82 32.66 -20.35
CA LEU A 13 44.45 32.35 -19.94
C LEU A 13 44.14 32.57 -18.45
N GLY A 14 42.95 33.13 -18.20
CA GLY A 14 42.20 32.97 -16.96
C GLY A 14 40.71 32.87 -17.29
N ILE A 15 40.22 31.66 -17.57
CA ILE A 15 38.78 31.38 -17.72
C ILE A 15 38.25 31.16 -16.31
N ALA A 16 37.53 32.15 -15.76
CA ALA A 16 36.79 31.98 -14.52
C ALA A 16 35.56 31.11 -14.82
N SER A 17 35.66 29.81 -14.53
CA SER A 17 34.51 28.91 -14.50
C SER A 17 33.63 29.26 -13.30
N VAL A 18 32.55 30.00 -13.53
CA VAL A 18 31.41 30.07 -12.60
C VAL A 18 30.72 28.72 -12.61
N ALA A 19 31.04 27.86 -11.65
CA ALA A 19 30.22 26.70 -11.37
C ALA A 19 28.87 27.21 -10.85
N PRO A 20 27.73 26.88 -11.48
CA PRO A 20 26.44 27.10 -10.85
C PRO A 20 26.37 26.19 -9.63
N VAL A 21 26.50 26.77 -8.44
CA VAL A 21 26.13 26.11 -7.20
C VAL A 21 24.60 26.02 -7.24
N PHE A 22 24.08 24.94 -7.79
CA PHE A 22 22.73 24.50 -7.49
C PHE A 22 22.73 24.16 -6.00
N GLY A 23 22.44 25.17 -5.18
CA GLY A 23 22.01 24.94 -3.82
C GLY A 23 20.73 24.12 -3.93
N LEU A 24 20.84 22.82 -3.63
CA LEU A 24 19.70 22.03 -3.20
C LEU A 24 19.19 22.73 -1.94
N GLN A 25 18.25 23.67 -2.12
CA GLN A 25 17.25 23.97 -1.12
C GLN A 25 16.49 22.66 -0.95
N GLN A 26 17.02 21.80 -0.09
CA GLN A 26 16.26 20.75 0.54
C GLN A 26 15.17 21.51 1.29
N ASP A 27 14.00 21.58 0.68
CA ASP A 27 12.80 22.08 1.31
C ASP A 27 12.69 21.29 2.60
N ARG A 28 13.04 21.93 3.73
CA ARG A 28 12.74 21.39 5.03
C ARG A 28 11.25 21.59 5.18
N THR A 29 10.45 20.77 4.48
CA THR A 29 9.11 20.43 4.95
C THR A 29 9.29 20.18 6.42
N SER A 30 8.66 21.01 7.25
CA SER A 30 8.86 21.05 8.68
C SER A 30 8.70 19.64 9.24
N THR A 31 9.81 18.95 9.51
CA THR A 31 9.83 17.59 10.07
C THR A 31 9.15 17.54 11.45
N ASN A 32 8.86 18.70 12.05
CA ASN A 32 8.13 18.83 13.31
C ASN A 32 6.63 18.50 13.18
N GLU A 33 6.10 18.42 11.96
CA GLU A 33 4.67 18.13 11.72
C GLU A 33 4.39 16.63 11.63
N TYR A 34 5.38 15.83 11.24
CA TYR A 34 5.31 14.37 11.27
C TYR A 34 5.81 13.82 12.60
N LYS A 35 4.99 13.02 13.26
CA LYS A 35 5.33 12.45 14.56
C LYS A 35 4.92 10.99 14.67
N ILE A 36 5.70 10.23 15.40
CA ILE A 36 5.30 8.90 15.89
C ILE A 36 4.86 9.07 17.34
N LYS A 37 3.68 8.52 17.64
CA LYS A 37 3.19 8.34 19.00
C LYS A 37 3.10 6.86 19.30
N ALA A 38 3.63 6.43 20.43
CA ALA A 38 3.49 5.07 20.92
C ALA A 38 2.62 5.05 22.18
N TYR A 39 1.75 4.06 22.27
CA TYR A 39 0.79 3.92 23.36
C TYR A 39 0.94 2.57 24.04
N LYS A 40 0.86 2.55 25.37
CA LYS A 40 0.75 1.34 26.20
C LYS A 40 -0.51 1.45 27.03
N ASN A 41 -1.41 0.46 26.97
CA ASN A 41 -2.70 0.53 27.66
C ASN A 41 -3.38 1.91 27.51
N CYS A 42 -3.49 2.39 26.25
CA CYS A 42 -4.10 3.70 25.91
C CYS A 42 -3.39 4.94 26.47
N THR A 43 -2.24 4.79 27.11
CA THR A 43 -1.44 5.89 27.64
C THR A 43 -0.29 6.18 26.70
N LEU A 44 -0.11 7.45 26.33
CA LEU A 44 1.03 7.89 25.51
C LEU A 44 2.34 7.64 26.28
N VAL A 45 3.19 6.77 25.75
CA VAL A 45 4.49 6.45 26.34
C VAL A 45 5.66 7.06 25.56
N LEU A 46 5.43 7.43 24.29
CA LEU A 46 6.41 8.10 23.46
C LEU A 46 5.72 9.06 22.49
N GLU A 47 6.28 10.26 22.32
CA GLU A 47 6.01 11.12 21.17
C GLU A 47 7.35 11.63 20.67
N GLN A 48 7.65 11.40 19.38
CA GLN A 48 8.88 11.89 18.77
C GLN A 48 8.63 12.38 17.34
N PRO A 49 9.35 13.42 16.89
CA PRO A 49 9.34 13.82 15.49
C PRO A 49 9.95 12.70 14.63
N MET A 50 9.39 12.51 13.44
CA MET A 50 9.97 11.58 12.49
C MET A 50 11.21 12.17 11.81
N THR A 51 12.20 11.32 11.55
CA THR A 51 13.35 11.67 10.71
C THR A 51 12.94 11.76 9.24
N SER A 52 13.74 12.42 8.41
CA SER A 52 13.50 12.48 6.96
C SER A 52 13.41 11.09 6.32
N THR A 53 14.21 10.12 6.81
CA THR A 53 14.17 8.74 6.31
C THR A 53 12.87 8.05 6.67
N GLN A 54 12.39 8.24 7.90
CA GLN A 54 11.10 7.69 8.35
C GLN A 54 9.92 8.31 7.59
N ILE A 55 9.95 9.63 7.36
CA ILE A 55 8.92 10.34 6.58
C ILE A 55 8.88 9.79 5.15
N ALA A 56 10.04 9.70 4.48
CA ALA A 56 10.10 9.19 3.12
C ALA A 56 9.60 7.73 3.01
N ALA A 57 9.93 6.88 3.98
CA ALA A 57 9.44 5.50 4.01
C ALA A 57 7.91 5.44 4.23
N TYR A 58 7.38 6.27 5.14
CA TYR A 58 5.94 6.37 5.37
C TYR A 58 5.19 6.89 4.15
N GLU A 59 5.64 7.99 3.54
CA GLU A 59 5.00 8.57 2.35
C GLU A 59 5.03 7.60 1.17
N ALA A 60 6.13 6.84 1.00
CA ALA A 60 6.19 5.79 -0.01
C ALA A 60 5.19 4.67 0.26
N LEU A 61 4.99 4.25 1.51
CA LEU A 61 3.95 3.29 1.87
C LEU A 61 2.54 3.82 1.59
N GLN A 62 2.25 5.07 1.98
CA GLN A 62 0.95 5.69 1.74
C GLN A 62 0.65 5.80 0.24
N GLN A 63 1.64 6.15 -0.57
CA GLN A 63 1.47 6.20 -2.02
C GLN A 63 1.10 4.84 -2.62
N GLU A 64 1.67 3.74 -2.13
CA GLU A 64 1.30 2.41 -2.59
C GLU A 64 -0.09 1.99 -2.10
N ALA A 65 -0.49 2.42 -0.90
CA ALA A 65 -1.86 2.21 -0.40
C ALA A 65 -2.90 2.97 -1.26
N GLU A 66 -2.65 4.23 -1.61
CA GLU A 66 -3.53 5.01 -2.50
C GLU A 66 -3.70 4.37 -3.89
N LYS A 67 -2.68 3.66 -4.39
CA LYS A 67 -2.81 2.90 -5.65
C LYS A 67 -3.71 1.69 -5.50
N MET A 68 -3.74 1.05 -4.33
CA MET A 68 -4.65 -0.07 -4.07
C MET A 68 -6.10 0.38 -4.20
N ASP A 69 -6.46 1.54 -3.66
CA ASP A 69 -7.82 2.09 -3.79
C ASP A 69 -8.28 2.14 -5.26
N PHE A 70 -7.38 2.49 -6.19
CA PHE A 70 -7.68 2.50 -7.62
C PHE A 70 -7.80 1.10 -8.23
N ILE A 71 -6.97 0.14 -7.77
CA ILE A 71 -7.03 -1.26 -8.22
C ILE A 71 -8.32 -1.93 -7.75
N GLU A 72 -8.75 -1.64 -6.52
CA GLU A 72 -9.99 -2.17 -5.92
C GLU A 72 -11.24 -1.74 -6.70
N VAL A 73 -11.28 -0.50 -7.22
CA VAL A 73 -12.36 -0.07 -8.13
C VAL A 73 -12.46 -0.98 -9.37
N GLY A 74 -11.33 -1.55 -9.82
CA GLY A 74 -11.29 -2.46 -10.96
C GLY A 74 -12.02 -3.79 -10.74
N VAL A 75 -12.27 -4.18 -9.49
CA VAL A 75 -12.97 -5.42 -9.11
C VAL A 75 -14.40 -5.23 -8.61
N GLU A 76 -14.89 -3.99 -8.55
CA GLU A 76 -16.28 -3.71 -8.20
C GLU A 76 -17.27 -4.48 -9.08
N GLY A 77 -18.25 -5.13 -8.46
CA GLY A 77 -19.31 -5.89 -9.14
C GLY A 77 -18.91 -7.28 -9.62
N ILE A 78 -17.64 -7.68 -9.46
CA ILE A 78 -17.22 -9.06 -9.72
C ILE A 78 -17.80 -9.99 -8.65
N ASP A 79 -17.80 -9.55 -7.39
CA ASP A 79 -18.38 -10.25 -6.25
C ASP A 79 -19.89 -10.52 -6.44
N GLU A 80 -20.67 -9.51 -6.84
CA GLU A 80 -22.10 -9.67 -7.13
C GLU A 80 -22.33 -10.71 -8.22
N GLN A 81 -21.52 -10.71 -9.28
CA GLN A 81 -21.67 -11.65 -10.38
C GLN A 81 -21.24 -13.08 -10.02
N LEU A 82 -20.23 -13.24 -9.15
CA LEU A 82 -19.83 -14.52 -8.57
C LEU A 82 -20.94 -15.09 -7.67
N GLU A 83 -21.58 -14.24 -6.86
CA GLU A 83 -22.70 -14.62 -6.00
C GLU A 83 -23.88 -15.12 -6.84
N LEU A 84 -24.30 -14.36 -7.86
CA LEU A 84 -25.39 -14.75 -8.75
C LEU A 84 -25.15 -16.11 -9.45
N LEU A 85 -23.92 -16.35 -9.94
CA LEU A 85 -23.58 -17.63 -10.58
C LEU A 85 -23.54 -18.78 -9.57
N SER A 86 -23.09 -18.51 -8.35
CA SER A 86 -23.10 -19.50 -7.26
C SER A 86 -24.53 -19.87 -6.86
N GLU A 87 -25.41 -18.89 -6.68
CA GLU A 87 -26.83 -19.11 -6.40
C GLU A 87 -27.52 -19.89 -7.52
N GLU A 88 -27.21 -19.60 -8.79
CA GLU A 88 -27.73 -20.35 -9.93
C GLU A 88 -27.31 -21.82 -9.89
N ILE A 89 -26.03 -22.10 -9.60
CA ILE A 89 -25.52 -23.47 -9.44
C ILE A 89 -26.22 -24.19 -8.30
N GLU A 90 -26.38 -23.53 -7.14
CA GLU A 90 -27.06 -24.12 -5.98
C GLU A 90 -28.53 -24.45 -6.29
N ALA A 91 -29.26 -23.53 -6.92
CA ALA A 91 -30.64 -23.74 -7.33
C ALA A 91 -30.77 -24.93 -8.30
N LEU A 92 -29.91 -24.98 -9.32
CA LEU A 92 -29.87 -26.09 -10.28
C LEU A 92 -29.52 -27.42 -9.60
N THR A 93 -28.58 -27.41 -8.65
CA THR A 93 -28.22 -28.60 -7.86
C THR A 93 -29.41 -29.13 -7.07
N SER A 94 -30.14 -28.25 -6.41
CA SER A 94 -31.33 -28.61 -5.62
C SER A 94 -32.46 -29.17 -6.49
N MET A 95 -32.56 -28.76 -7.75
CA MET A 95 -33.54 -29.31 -8.70
C MET A 95 -33.07 -30.63 -9.32
N ALA A 96 -31.77 -30.75 -9.56
CA ALA A 96 -31.14 -31.89 -10.19
C ALA A 96 -31.12 -33.15 -9.32
N VAL A 97 -30.93 -33.00 -8.01
CA VAL A 97 -30.89 -34.12 -7.07
C VAL A 97 -31.93 -33.91 -5.97
N GLN A 98 -32.92 -34.78 -5.94
CA GLN A 98 -33.97 -34.77 -4.93
C GLN A 98 -33.95 -36.10 -4.19
N GLU A 99 -33.65 -36.06 -2.90
CA GLU A 99 -33.55 -37.23 -2.03
C GLU A 99 -34.66 -37.20 -0.97
N THR A 100 -35.20 -38.38 -0.69
CA THR A 100 -36.16 -38.66 0.39
C THR A 100 -35.68 -39.90 1.15
N ASP A 101 -36.28 -40.20 2.30
CA ASP A 101 -35.92 -41.37 3.11
C ASP A 101 -35.96 -42.71 2.33
N ASP A 102 -36.79 -42.79 1.29
CA ASP A 102 -37.05 -44.03 0.54
C ASP A 102 -36.61 -43.98 -0.93
N SER A 103 -36.21 -42.80 -1.45
CA SER A 103 -35.92 -42.66 -2.89
C SER A 103 -34.98 -41.51 -3.24
N LEU A 104 -34.22 -41.71 -4.33
CA LEU A 104 -33.35 -40.73 -4.97
C LEU A 104 -33.84 -40.47 -6.40
N PHE A 105 -34.15 -39.23 -6.70
CA PHE A 105 -34.48 -38.77 -8.05
C PHE A 105 -33.36 -37.88 -8.60
N ILE A 106 -32.94 -38.16 -9.83
CA ILE A 106 -31.88 -37.42 -10.52
C ILE A 106 -32.43 -36.91 -11.85
N ASP A 107 -32.56 -35.60 -11.98
CA ASP A 107 -32.88 -34.92 -13.22
C ASP A 107 -31.61 -34.62 -14.02
N LYS A 108 -31.36 -35.43 -15.06
CA LYS A 108 -30.18 -35.28 -15.92
C LYS A 108 -30.18 -34.00 -16.76
N HIS A 109 -31.35 -33.42 -17.04
CA HIS A 109 -31.41 -32.13 -17.73
C HIS A 109 -30.92 -31.01 -16.80
N MET A 110 -31.43 -30.97 -15.57
CA MET A 110 -30.96 -30.00 -14.58
C MET A 110 -29.48 -30.18 -14.24
N MET A 111 -28.97 -31.42 -14.21
CA MET A 111 -27.52 -31.67 -14.09
C MET A 111 -26.71 -31.07 -15.25
N ALA A 112 -27.23 -31.14 -16.49
CA ALA A 112 -26.55 -30.56 -17.64
C ALA A 112 -26.52 -29.02 -17.56
N GLU A 113 -27.62 -28.40 -17.14
CA GLU A 113 -27.69 -26.95 -16.91
C GLU A 113 -26.75 -26.51 -15.78
N GLN A 114 -26.66 -27.29 -14.70
CA GLN A 114 -25.71 -27.03 -13.60
C GLN A 114 -24.27 -27.03 -14.12
N LEU A 115 -23.89 -28.01 -14.95
CA LEU A 115 -22.56 -28.07 -15.55
C LEU A 115 -22.28 -26.84 -16.42
N ALA A 116 -23.26 -26.40 -17.22
CA ALA A 116 -23.14 -25.18 -18.01
C ALA A 116 -23.02 -23.91 -17.15
N ALA A 117 -23.67 -23.86 -15.98
CA ALA A 117 -23.50 -22.77 -15.02
C ALA A 117 -22.09 -22.77 -14.38
N VAL A 118 -21.56 -23.95 -14.04
CA VAL A 118 -20.18 -24.11 -13.54
C VAL A 118 -19.15 -23.68 -14.59
N GLU A 119 -19.37 -24.01 -15.87
CA GLU A 119 -18.51 -23.55 -16.96
C GLU A 119 -18.53 -22.03 -17.07
N ARG A 120 -19.71 -21.39 -17.00
CA ARG A 120 -19.84 -19.92 -16.98
C ARG A 120 -19.10 -19.29 -15.80
N LEU A 121 -19.20 -19.87 -14.60
CA LEU A 121 -18.45 -19.42 -13.43
C LEU A 121 -16.94 -19.52 -13.65
N THR A 122 -16.48 -20.64 -14.19
CA THR A 122 -15.06 -20.88 -14.48
C THR A 122 -14.53 -19.87 -15.49
N ASP A 123 -15.27 -19.65 -16.58
CA ASP A 123 -14.93 -18.67 -17.62
C ASP A 123 -14.95 -17.24 -17.08
N PHE A 124 -15.89 -16.92 -16.18
CA PHE A 124 -16.00 -15.60 -15.56
C PHE A 124 -14.79 -15.31 -14.67
N VAL A 125 -14.38 -16.26 -13.82
CA VAL A 125 -13.17 -16.13 -13.00
C VAL A 125 -11.94 -15.99 -13.88
N ALA A 126 -11.80 -16.81 -14.93
CA ALA A 126 -10.67 -16.73 -15.86
C ALA A 126 -10.59 -15.39 -16.60
N GLN A 127 -11.73 -14.78 -16.93
CA GLN A 127 -11.79 -13.45 -17.55
C GLN A 127 -11.37 -12.30 -16.62
N HIS A 128 -11.27 -12.56 -15.32
CA HIS A 128 -10.93 -11.56 -14.30
C HIS A 128 -9.68 -11.90 -13.48
N GLU A 129 -8.96 -12.96 -13.85
CA GLU A 129 -7.72 -13.41 -13.20
C GLU A 129 -6.68 -12.28 -13.09
N ASP A 130 -6.54 -11.48 -14.15
CA ASP A 130 -5.60 -10.35 -14.21
C ASP A 130 -5.87 -9.29 -13.15
N LYS A 131 -7.15 -9.07 -12.80
CA LYS A 131 -7.54 -8.11 -11.78
C LYS A 131 -7.22 -8.61 -10.37
N PHE A 132 -7.46 -9.89 -10.09
CA PHE A 132 -7.09 -10.49 -8.81
C PHE A 132 -5.57 -10.54 -8.62
N GLU A 133 -4.85 -10.83 -9.70
CA GLU A 133 -3.38 -10.79 -9.71
C GLU A 133 -2.85 -9.37 -9.45
N ALA A 134 -3.52 -8.34 -9.99
CA ALA A 134 -3.16 -6.95 -9.72
C ALA A 134 -3.31 -6.58 -8.23
N ILE A 135 -4.39 -7.03 -7.57
CA ILE A 135 -4.57 -6.87 -6.12
C ILE A 135 -3.45 -7.58 -5.36
N SER A 136 -3.18 -8.85 -5.70
CA SER A 136 -2.13 -9.63 -5.04
C SER A 136 -0.76 -8.94 -5.16
N THR A 137 -0.39 -8.55 -6.37
CA THR A 137 0.89 -7.88 -6.67
C THR A 137 1.01 -6.54 -5.93
N GLN A 138 -0.07 -5.75 -5.85
CA GLN A 138 -0.04 -4.49 -5.11
C GLN A 138 0.05 -4.74 -3.60
N GLY A 139 -0.63 -5.78 -3.09
CA GLY A 139 -0.53 -6.20 -1.69
C GLY A 139 0.91 -6.56 -1.28
N ASP A 140 1.60 -7.33 -2.12
CA ASP A 140 3.03 -7.65 -1.91
C ASP A 140 3.91 -6.38 -1.91
N THR A 141 3.61 -5.45 -2.82
CA THR A 141 4.32 -4.16 -2.91
C THR A 141 4.11 -3.33 -1.64
N ILE A 142 2.87 -3.22 -1.15
CA ILE A 142 2.54 -2.54 0.10
C ILE A 142 3.27 -3.20 1.27
N SER A 143 3.26 -4.54 1.35
CA SER A 143 3.96 -5.30 2.39
C SER A 143 5.46 -4.97 2.41
N ALA A 144 6.11 -4.97 1.25
CA ALA A 144 7.53 -4.63 1.15
C ALA A 144 7.83 -3.17 1.56
N HIS A 145 6.90 -2.24 1.34
CA HIS A 145 7.03 -0.85 1.80
C HIS A 145 6.73 -0.71 3.30
N ALA A 146 5.80 -1.49 3.83
CA ALA A 146 5.50 -1.57 5.25
C ALA A 146 6.70 -2.08 6.03
N ASP A 147 7.35 -3.14 5.55
CA ASP A 147 8.59 -3.65 6.15
C ASP A 147 9.68 -2.58 6.20
N LYS A 148 9.90 -1.83 5.11
CA LYS A 148 10.88 -0.73 5.09
C LYS A 148 10.54 0.36 6.11
N PHE A 149 9.26 0.70 6.23
CA PHE A 149 8.82 1.69 7.23
C PHE A 149 9.03 1.17 8.65
N THR A 150 8.66 -0.08 8.94
CA THR A 150 8.89 -0.73 10.23
C THR A 150 10.37 -0.71 10.61
N HIS A 151 11.26 -1.16 9.72
CA HIS A 151 12.71 -1.12 9.96
C HIS A 151 13.22 0.32 10.18
N ALA A 152 12.64 1.32 9.53
CA ALA A 152 13.05 2.72 9.71
C ALA A 152 12.66 3.30 11.08
N ILE A 153 11.64 2.75 11.75
CA ILE A 153 11.16 3.23 13.05
C ILE A 153 11.66 2.40 14.23
N GLU A 154 12.01 1.13 14.01
CA GLU A 154 12.45 0.17 15.05
C GLU A 154 13.53 0.73 15.97
N ALA A 155 14.62 1.29 15.43
CA ALA A 155 15.73 1.84 16.23
C ALA A 155 15.29 2.95 17.21
N GLY A 156 14.21 3.67 16.89
CA GLY A 156 13.63 4.69 17.77
C GLY A 156 12.66 4.14 18.83
N LEU A 157 12.42 2.83 18.83
CA LEU A 157 11.41 2.13 19.63
C LEU A 157 11.96 0.97 20.46
N GLU A 158 13.20 0.51 20.23
CA GLU A 158 13.82 -0.69 20.85
C GLU A 158 13.70 -0.81 22.37
N ASN A 159 13.59 0.31 23.11
CA ASN A 159 13.54 0.33 24.57
C ASN A 159 12.20 0.86 25.12
N ILE A 160 11.17 0.93 24.29
CA ILE A 160 9.84 1.41 24.66
C ILE A 160 8.89 0.22 24.63
N ASP A 161 8.20 -0.03 25.75
CA ASP A 161 7.10 -0.98 25.79
C ASP A 161 5.82 -0.28 25.31
N TYR A 162 5.25 -0.72 24.19
CA TYR A 162 4.05 -0.17 23.57
C TYR A 162 3.21 -1.28 22.93
N ASP A 163 1.91 -1.04 22.78
CA ASP A 163 0.94 -1.94 22.13
C ASP A 163 0.43 -1.37 20.81
N ASP A 164 0.50 -0.04 20.63
CA ASP A 164 0.02 0.66 19.44
C ASP A 164 0.94 1.81 19.02
N LEU A 165 1.00 2.06 17.71
CA LEU A 165 1.76 3.14 17.08
C LEU A 165 0.87 3.96 16.17
N GLN A 166 0.93 5.27 16.33
CA GLN A 166 0.23 6.22 15.48
C GLN A 166 1.22 7.16 14.80
N VAL A 167 1.07 7.29 13.48
CA VAL A 167 1.73 8.33 12.70
C VAL A 167 0.81 9.54 12.60
N ILE A 168 1.30 10.68 13.07
CA ILE A 168 0.68 11.99 12.92
C ILE A 168 1.29 12.63 11.68
N THR A 169 0.45 13.18 10.81
CA THR A 169 0.87 13.90 9.60
C THR A 169 0.34 15.33 9.62
N PRO A 170 0.86 16.24 8.78
CA PRO A 170 0.33 17.61 8.67
C PRO A 170 -1.16 17.65 8.34
N HIS A 171 -1.64 16.66 7.57
CA HIS A 171 -3.00 16.60 7.03
C HIS A 171 -3.94 15.71 7.86
N ASN A 172 -3.41 14.91 8.78
CA ASN A 172 -4.19 14.03 9.64
C ASN A 172 -3.58 14.02 11.05
N LYS A 173 -4.35 14.52 12.02
CA LYS A 173 -3.94 14.58 13.44
C LYS A 173 -3.98 13.23 14.15
N GLY A 174 -4.23 12.15 13.42
CA GLY A 174 -4.39 10.81 13.94
C GLY A 174 -5.72 10.63 14.65
N TYR A 175 -6.43 9.53 14.38
CA TYR A 175 -7.51 9.06 15.22
C TYR A 175 -6.95 7.90 16.07
N HIS A 176 -7.01 8.01 17.40
CA HIS A 176 -6.64 6.93 18.30
C HIS A 176 -7.92 6.31 18.87
N HIS A 177 -8.31 5.14 18.34
CA HIS A 177 -9.36 4.31 18.93
C HIS A 177 -8.70 3.39 19.96
N CYS A 178 -8.84 3.73 21.24
CA CYS A 178 -8.48 2.80 22.29
C CYS A 178 -9.73 2.14 22.83
N ASN A 179 -9.92 0.87 22.47
CA ASN A 179 -10.87 0.02 23.17
C ASN A 179 -10.18 -0.42 24.46
N ASP A 180 -10.42 0.31 25.54
CA ASP A 180 -9.99 -0.04 26.88
C ASP A 180 -10.77 -1.27 27.36
N THR A 181 -10.43 -2.45 26.86
CA THR A 181 -10.85 -3.71 27.48
C THR A 181 -9.90 -4.05 28.62
N THR A 182 -9.68 -3.10 29.53
CA THR A 182 -9.30 -3.47 30.90
C THR A 182 -10.53 -4.09 31.53
N SER A 183 -10.59 -5.41 31.40
CA SER A 183 -11.63 -6.29 31.91
C SER A 183 -11.99 -5.98 33.36
N LEU A 184 -13.29 -5.88 33.65
CA LEU A 184 -13.86 -6.21 34.95
C LEU A 184 -13.39 -7.63 35.33
N MET A 185 -12.30 -7.71 36.11
CA MET A 185 -11.99 -8.84 36.98
C MET A 185 -11.85 -8.33 38.41
#